data_AF-A0A354M9N3-F1
#
_entry.id   AF-A0A354M9N3-F1
#
_cell.length_a   1.000
_cell.length_b   1.000
_cell.length_c   1.000
_cell.angle_alpha   90.00
_cell.angle_beta   90.00
_cell.angle_gamma   90.00
#
_symmetry.space_group_name_H-M   'P 1'
#
loop_
_entity.id
_entity.type
_entity.pdbx_description
1 polymer ?
#
loop_
_entity_poly.entity_id
_entity_poly.type
_entity_poly.pdbx_seq_one_letter_code
_entity_poly.pdbx_strand_id
1 'polypeptide(L)'
;MLKPKRLLKGDTVAVISPCFATPAERLPAILKAIENLGLKARLGKYVTAVTEGYCASPYERAEDFNGAVKDKNVKMILFDGGEVCNEILPLIDYAAIAENPKIICSYSDGTSLLDPITTKTGLVTYYGQGTLSTLYSQYNRECFKSAFFESTVPLYKTAKGLKKVYGGKASGRLIGGYLLNFSLLCG
;
A
#
# COMPACT_ATOMS: atom_id res chain seq x y z
N MET A 1 -11.55 -13.16 6.57
CA MET A 1 -10.47 -12.26 6.15
C MET A 1 -9.81 -11.71 7.41
N LEU A 2 -8.48 -11.79 7.49
CA LEU A 2 -7.69 -11.19 8.55
C LEU A 2 -7.72 -9.67 8.36
N LYS A 3 -8.04 -8.92 9.41
CA LYS A 3 -8.05 -7.46 9.37
C LYS A 3 -6.87 -6.94 10.19
N PRO A 4 -6.04 -6.05 9.64
CA PRO A 4 -4.95 -5.47 10.42
C PRO A 4 -5.50 -4.53 11.49
N LYS A 5 -4.70 -4.30 12.54
CA LYS A 5 -5.02 -3.31 13.57
C LYS A 5 -4.94 -1.90 12.97
N ARG A 6 -5.82 -1.01 13.46
CA ARG A 6 -5.75 0.43 13.16
C ARG A 6 -4.44 1.05 13.64
N LEU A 7 -4.06 2.14 13.00
CA LEU A 7 -2.97 3.00 13.42
C LEU A 7 -3.34 3.81 14.67
N LEU A 8 -2.32 4.03 15.50
CA LEU A 8 -2.30 4.95 16.63
C LEU A 8 -1.20 5.98 16.41
N LYS A 9 -1.32 7.13 17.07
CA LYS A 9 -0.23 8.11 17.08
C LYS A 9 1.06 7.46 17.63
N GLY A 10 2.17 7.71 16.95
CA GLY A 10 3.48 7.16 17.27
C GLY A 10 3.79 5.82 16.62
N ASP A 11 2.82 5.18 15.95
CA ASP A 11 3.06 3.95 15.19
C ASP A 11 4.01 4.16 14.01
N THR A 12 4.73 3.11 13.65
CA THR A 12 5.72 3.13 12.57
C THR A 12 5.13 2.67 11.24
N VAL A 13 5.33 3.49 10.20
CA VAL A 13 5.07 3.20 8.79
C VAL A 13 6.38 2.88 8.10
N ALA A 14 6.49 1.69 7.53
CA ALA A 14 7.57 1.34 6.62
C ALA A 14 7.28 1.92 5.22
N VAL A 15 8.23 2.70 4.69
CA VAL A 15 8.19 3.23 3.32
C VAL A 15 9.19 2.44 2.49
N ILE A 16 8.70 1.73 1.50
CA ILE A 16 9.50 0.82 0.64
C ILE A 16 9.14 1.04 -0.84
N SER A 17 9.91 0.43 -1.74
CA SER A 17 9.83 0.68 -3.19
C SER A 17 9.77 -0.60 -4.02
N PRO A 18 8.72 -1.43 -3.88
CA PRO A 18 8.60 -2.69 -4.62
C PRO A 18 8.25 -2.50 -6.10
N CYS A 19 7.70 -1.35 -6.50
CA CYS A 19 7.27 -1.07 -7.89
C CYS A 19 8.18 -0.07 -8.63
N PHE A 20 8.75 0.90 -7.93
CA PHE A 20 9.64 1.90 -8.53
C PHE A 20 10.48 2.52 -7.44
N ALA A 21 11.75 2.83 -7.72
CA ALA A 21 12.61 3.51 -6.76
C ALA A 21 12.00 4.86 -6.38
N THR A 22 11.88 5.15 -5.09
CA THR A 22 11.49 6.49 -4.65
C THR A 22 12.65 7.44 -4.93
N PRO A 23 12.45 8.52 -5.71
CA PRO A 23 13.49 9.51 -5.92
C PRO A 23 13.95 10.10 -4.58
N ALA A 24 15.26 10.16 -4.36
CA ALA A 24 15.85 10.53 -3.07
C ALA A 24 15.42 11.94 -2.63
N GLU A 25 15.25 12.86 -3.57
CA GLU A 25 14.79 14.23 -3.34
C GLU A 25 13.35 14.31 -2.80
N ARG A 26 12.55 13.25 -2.97
CA ARG A 26 11.18 13.18 -2.42
C ARG A 26 11.13 12.68 -0.99
N LEU A 27 12.17 12.01 -0.49
CA LEU A 27 12.18 11.44 0.86
C LEU A 27 11.87 12.47 1.96
N PRO A 28 12.46 13.68 1.97
CA PRO A 28 12.14 14.67 3.01
C PRO A 28 10.65 15.03 3.06
N ALA A 29 10.00 15.12 1.90
CA ALA A 29 8.56 15.42 1.82
C ALA A 29 7.71 14.24 2.32
N ILE A 30 8.08 13.01 1.98
CA ILE A 30 7.41 11.78 2.45
C ILE A 30 7.51 11.66 3.97
N LEU A 31 8.72 11.80 4.52
CA LEU A 31 8.96 11.73 5.97
C LEU A 31 8.10 12.76 6.71
N LYS A 32 8.12 14.01 6.25
CA LYS A 32 7.32 15.10 6.82
C LYS A 32 5.81 14.84 6.70
N ALA A 33 5.36 14.22 5.60
CA ALA A 33 3.96 13.86 5.43
C ALA A 33 3.49 12.85 6.49
N ILE A 34 4.31 11.83 6.75
CA ILE A 34 4.04 10.78 7.74
C ILE A 34 4.09 11.37 9.16
N GLU A 35 5.07 12.22 9.46
CA GLU A 35 5.18 12.92 10.75
C GLU A 35 3.98 13.82 11.03
N ASN A 36 3.47 14.53 10.02
CA ASN A 36 2.27 15.36 10.14
C ASN A 36 0.99 14.56 10.44
N LEU A 37 0.99 13.25 10.17
CA LEU A 37 -0.08 12.34 10.59
C LEU A 37 0.09 11.87 12.04
N GLY A 38 1.19 12.25 12.70
CA GLY A 38 1.57 11.79 14.03
C GLY A 38 2.17 10.39 14.05
N LEU A 39 2.77 9.95 12.94
CA LEU A 39 3.38 8.63 12.76
C LEU A 39 4.90 8.74 12.64
N LYS A 40 5.60 7.62 12.81
CA LYS A 40 7.05 7.52 12.56
C LYS A 40 7.27 6.86 11.19
N ALA A 41 8.23 7.35 10.42
CA ALA A 41 8.63 6.72 9.17
C ALA A 41 9.88 5.84 9.36
N ARG A 42 9.88 4.67 8.73
CA ARG A 42 11.05 3.78 8.60
C ARG A 42 11.29 3.53 7.12
N LEU A 43 12.41 3.99 6.58
CA LEU A 43 12.75 3.73 5.18
C LEU A 43 13.24 2.29 4.99
N GLY A 44 12.85 1.68 3.88
CA GLY A 44 13.49 0.47 3.36
C GLY A 44 14.96 0.75 3.00
N LYS A 45 15.79 -0.27 3.10
CA LYS A 45 17.22 -0.21 2.77
C LYS A 45 17.44 0.13 1.29
N TYR A 46 16.52 -0.30 0.42
CA TYR A 46 16.60 -0.17 -1.02
C TYR A 46 15.57 0.81 -1.60
N VAL A 47 14.96 1.65 -0.75
CA VAL A 47 13.88 2.57 -1.14
C VAL A 47 14.28 3.53 -2.26
N THR A 48 15.54 3.95 -2.33
CA THR A 48 16.07 4.81 -3.40
C THR A 48 17.01 4.09 -4.36
N ALA A 49 17.17 2.77 -4.21
CA ALA A 49 18.14 2.02 -5.00
C ALA A 49 17.63 1.84 -6.44
N VAL A 50 18.52 2.11 -7.38
CA VAL A 50 18.25 2.09 -8.81
C VAL A 50 19.25 1.18 -9.49
N THR A 51 18.75 0.15 -10.17
CA THR A 51 19.50 -0.72 -11.07
C THR A 51 18.95 -0.49 -12.48
N GLU A 52 19.83 -0.35 -13.48
CA GLU A 52 19.46 -0.06 -14.88
C GLU A 52 18.48 1.13 -15.06
N GLY A 53 18.56 2.13 -14.19
CA GLY A 53 17.75 3.36 -14.29
C GLY A 53 16.30 3.26 -13.81
N TYR A 54 15.89 2.14 -13.19
CA TYR A 54 14.49 1.94 -12.77
C TYR A 54 14.29 1.71 -11.26
N CYS A 55 14.62 0.50 -10.77
CA CYS A 55 14.47 0.13 -9.36
C CYS A 55 15.52 -0.89 -8.94
N ALA A 56 15.58 -1.20 -7.65
CA ALA A 56 16.43 -2.26 -7.13
C ALA A 56 16.04 -3.64 -7.68
N SER A 57 16.92 -4.63 -7.52
CA SER A 57 16.66 -6.00 -7.95
C SER A 57 15.42 -6.60 -7.25
N PRO A 58 14.78 -7.64 -7.83
CA PRO A 58 13.67 -8.32 -7.18
C PRO A 58 13.98 -8.81 -5.75
N TYR A 59 15.20 -9.31 -5.53
CA TYR A 59 15.64 -9.79 -4.22
C TYR A 59 15.73 -8.68 -3.17
N GLU A 60 16.29 -7.52 -3.54
CA GLU A 60 16.42 -6.35 -2.67
C GLU A 60 15.06 -5.76 -2.32
N ARG A 61 14.15 -5.66 -3.31
CA ARG A 61 12.77 -5.21 -3.09
C ARG A 61 12.00 -6.17 -2.19
N ALA A 62 12.18 -7.48 -2.37
CA ALA A 62 11.59 -8.50 -1.52
C ALA A 62 12.18 -8.49 -0.09
N GLU A 63 13.48 -8.20 0.07
CA GLU A 63 14.14 -8.04 1.38
C GLU A 63 13.48 -6.90 2.17
N ASP A 64 13.29 -5.74 1.55
CA ASP A 64 12.63 -4.60 2.18
C ASP A 64 11.19 -4.92 2.58
N PHE A 65 10.43 -5.56 1.69
CA PHE A 65 9.04 -5.95 1.94
C PHE A 65 8.94 -6.96 3.08
N ASN A 66 9.64 -8.08 2.98
CA ASN A 66 9.60 -9.15 3.98
C ASN A 66 10.18 -8.69 5.33
N GLY A 67 11.21 -7.84 5.31
CA GLY A 67 11.74 -7.21 6.50
C GLY A 67 10.72 -6.30 7.20
N ALA A 68 9.94 -5.54 6.44
CA ALA A 68 8.85 -4.72 6.99
C ALA A 68 7.69 -5.57 7.55
N VAL A 69 7.39 -6.71 6.93
CA VAL A 69 6.40 -7.68 7.43
C VAL A 69 6.85 -8.25 8.78
N LYS A 70 8.11 -8.70 8.90
CA LYS A 70 8.65 -9.35 10.10
C LYS A 70 8.93 -8.39 11.26
N ASP A 71 9.13 -7.11 10.97
CA ASP A 71 9.35 -6.10 12.01
C ASP A 71 8.08 -5.82 12.82
N LYS A 72 8.07 -6.22 14.10
CA LYS A 72 6.92 -6.05 15.00
C LYS A 72 6.62 -4.58 15.34
N ASN A 73 7.56 -3.66 15.13
CA ASN A 73 7.35 -2.22 15.36
C ASN A 73 6.60 -1.58 14.18
N VAL A 74 6.73 -2.12 12.97
CA VAL A 74 6.03 -1.64 11.78
C VAL A 74 4.56 -2.03 11.83
N LYS A 75 3.67 -1.03 11.77
CA LYS A 75 2.20 -1.21 11.76
C LYS A 75 1.58 -1.02 10.38
N MET A 76 2.31 -0.37 9.48
CA MET A 76 1.88 -0.16 8.10
C MET A 76 3.07 -0.28 7.14
N ILE A 77 2.84 -0.92 6.01
CA ILE A 77 3.71 -0.89 4.84
C ILE A 77 3.02 -0.01 3.80
N LEU A 78 3.68 1.08 3.40
CA LEU A 78 3.16 2.07 2.45
C LEU A 78 4.16 2.22 1.30
N PHE A 79 3.68 2.11 0.07
CA PHE A 79 4.52 2.24 -1.11
C PHE A 79 3.73 2.76 -2.30
N ASP A 80 4.44 3.40 -3.22
CA ASP A 80 3.85 3.91 -4.45
C ASP A 80 3.79 2.82 -5.53
N GLY A 81 2.91 3.04 -6.52
CA GLY A 81 2.89 2.24 -7.73
C GLY A 81 4.10 2.50 -8.62
N GLY A 82 4.16 1.80 -9.74
CA GLY A 82 5.29 1.79 -10.66
C GLY A 82 5.05 0.71 -11.70
N GLU A 83 6.05 -0.13 -11.92
CA GLU A 83 6.00 -1.32 -12.76
C GLU A 83 6.76 -2.46 -12.06
N VAL A 84 6.75 -3.66 -12.63
CA VAL A 84 7.58 -4.80 -12.19
C VAL A 84 7.37 -5.28 -10.75
N CYS A 85 6.34 -4.83 -10.03
CA CYS A 85 6.02 -5.35 -8.69
C CYS A 85 5.62 -6.83 -8.73
N ASN A 86 5.16 -7.33 -9.87
CA ASN A 86 4.92 -8.75 -10.09
C ASN A 86 6.21 -9.61 -10.00
N GLU A 87 7.40 -9.04 -10.23
CA GLU A 87 8.66 -9.80 -10.19
C GLU A 87 9.00 -10.34 -8.80
N ILE A 88 8.51 -9.70 -7.73
CA ILE A 88 8.82 -10.11 -6.35
C ILE A 88 7.86 -11.17 -5.81
N LEU A 89 6.77 -11.49 -6.51
CA LEU A 89 5.74 -12.41 -6.00
C LEU A 89 6.27 -13.78 -5.55
N PRO A 90 7.21 -14.44 -6.27
CA PRO A 90 7.78 -15.70 -5.82
C PRO A 90 8.65 -15.57 -4.55
N LEU A 91 9.06 -14.36 -4.20
CA LEU A 91 9.98 -14.05 -3.10
C LEU A 91 9.25 -13.56 -1.84
N ILE A 92 7.94 -13.34 -1.92
CA ILE A 92 7.14 -12.86 -0.79
C ILE A 92 6.89 -13.98 0.23
N ASP A 93 7.16 -13.68 1.49
CA ASP A 93 6.92 -14.59 2.62
C ASP A 93 5.45 -14.49 3.08
N TYR A 94 4.56 -15.15 2.33
CA TYR A 94 3.11 -15.12 2.61
C TYR A 94 2.74 -15.70 3.98
N ALA A 95 3.51 -16.67 4.49
CA ALA A 95 3.31 -17.22 5.82
C ALA A 95 3.58 -16.16 6.90
N ALA A 96 4.70 -15.43 6.78
CA ALA A 96 5.00 -14.33 7.70
C ALA A 96 3.93 -13.22 7.65
N ILE A 97 3.32 -12.95 6.50
CA ILE A 97 2.21 -11.99 6.39
C ILE A 97 0.97 -12.46 7.15
N ALA A 98 0.61 -13.74 7.02
CA ALA A 98 -0.53 -14.32 7.73
C ALA A 98 -0.31 -14.31 9.26
N GLU A 99 0.93 -14.55 9.70
CA GLU A 99 1.32 -14.51 11.12
C GLU A 99 1.44 -13.08 11.69
N ASN A 100 1.75 -12.10 10.84
CA ASN A 100 1.99 -10.71 11.25
C ASN A 100 1.07 -9.74 10.49
N PRO A 101 -0.27 -9.85 10.64
CA PRO A 101 -1.22 -9.04 9.89
C PRO A 101 -1.05 -7.55 10.26
N LYS A 102 -0.73 -6.74 9.25
CA LYS A 102 -0.53 -5.28 9.35
C LYS A 102 -1.10 -4.57 8.14
N ILE A 103 -1.23 -3.25 8.20
CA ILE A 103 -1.78 -2.48 7.09
C ILE A 103 -0.78 -2.54 5.92
N ILE A 104 -1.25 -2.90 4.74
CA ILE A 104 -0.47 -2.86 3.50
C ILE A 104 -1.28 -2.03 2.51
N CYS A 105 -0.71 -0.91 2.08
CA CYS A 105 -1.42 0.07 1.26
C CYS A 105 -0.55 0.55 0.09
N SER A 106 -1.15 0.57 -1.09
CA SER A 106 -0.54 1.10 -2.31
C SER A 106 -1.62 1.45 -3.36
N TYR A 107 -1.23 1.68 -4.61
CA TYR A 107 -2.10 1.95 -5.75
C TYR A 107 -1.38 1.57 -7.06
N SER A 108 -2.08 1.64 -8.20
CA SER A 108 -1.54 1.31 -9.53
C SER A 108 -0.92 -0.10 -9.54
N ASP A 109 0.35 -0.26 -9.93
CA ASP A 109 1.05 -1.55 -9.93
C ASP A 109 1.17 -2.22 -8.55
N GLY A 110 0.90 -1.48 -7.46
CA GLY A 110 0.69 -2.11 -6.15
C GLY A 110 -0.41 -3.18 -6.16
N THR A 111 -1.38 -3.11 -7.08
CA THR A 111 -2.36 -4.17 -7.36
C THR A 111 -1.69 -5.54 -7.55
N SER A 112 -0.56 -5.59 -8.24
CA SER A 112 0.22 -6.81 -8.50
C SER A 112 0.60 -7.54 -7.21
N LEU A 113 0.72 -6.83 -6.09
CA LEU A 113 1.11 -7.38 -4.78
C LEU A 113 -0.06 -7.46 -3.79
N LEU A 114 -0.95 -6.47 -3.77
CA LEU A 114 -2.09 -6.41 -2.84
C LEU A 114 -3.07 -7.57 -3.05
N ASP A 115 -3.42 -7.87 -4.30
CA ASP A 115 -4.40 -8.92 -4.61
C ASP A 115 -3.88 -10.35 -4.30
N PRO A 116 -2.63 -10.71 -4.67
CA PRO A 116 -2.05 -11.99 -4.26
C PRO A 116 -1.92 -12.12 -2.75
N ILE A 117 -1.55 -11.06 -2.03
CA ILE A 117 -1.50 -11.09 -0.56
C ILE A 117 -2.88 -11.41 0.01
N THR A 118 -3.91 -10.70 -0.44
CA THR A 118 -5.29 -10.95 0.01
C THR A 118 -5.71 -12.38 -0.29
N THR A 119 -5.42 -12.86 -1.50
CA THR A 119 -5.82 -14.20 -1.96
C THR A 119 -5.10 -15.32 -1.21
N LYS A 120 -3.79 -15.18 -0.97
CA LYS A 120 -2.96 -16.23 -0.37
C LYS A 120 -3.02 -16.28 1.15
N THR A 121 -3.30 -15.13 1.80
CA THR A 121 -3.24 -15.01 3.28
C THR A 121 -4.59 -14.72 3.92
N GLY A 122 -5.56 -14.26 3.13
CA GLY A 122 -6.83 -13.74 3.62
C GLY A 122 -6.73 -12.37 4.32
N LEU A 123 -5.55 -11.73 4.35
CA LEU A 123 -5.35 -10.37 4.87
C LEU A 123 -6.05 -9.33 4.00
N VAL A 124 -6.83 -8.45 4.62
CA VAL A 124 -7.37 -7.28 3.94
C VAL A 124 -6.23 -6.30 3.65
N THR A 125 -5.97 -6.06 2.38
CA THR A 125 -5.07 -5.00 1.89
C THR A 125 -5.85 -3.78 1.39
N TYR A 126 -5.16 -2.67 1.18
CA TYR A 126 -5.79 -1.38 0.86
C TYR A 126 -5.24 -0.81 -0.45
N TYR A 127 -6.14 -0.50 -1.38
CA TYR A 127 -5.83 0.20 -2.62
C TYR A 127 -6.28 1.66 -2.51
N GLY A 128 -5.38 2.62 -2.75
CA GLY A 128 -5.75 4.03 -2.98
C GLY A 128 -4.89 5.11 -2.32
N GLN A 129 -3.91 4.77 -1.49
CA GLN A 129 -2.97 5.76 -0.93
C GLN A 129 -1.52 5.32 -1.19
N GLY A 130 -0.69 6.27 -1.61
CA GLY A 130 0.76 6.16 -1.73
C GLY A 130 1.47 7.06 -0.72
N THR A 131 2.80 7.13 -0.82
CA THR A 131 3.69 7.79 0.15
C THR A 131 3.48 9.31 0.20
N LEU A 132 3.08 9.91 -0.92
CA LEU A 132 2.81 11.34 -1.05
C LEU A 132 1.31 11.66 -1.04
N SER A 133 0.42 10.65 -0.97
CA SER A 133 -1.02 10.87 -1.16
C SER A 133 -1.65 11.83 -0.14
N THR A 134 -1.11 11.86 1.09
CA THR A 134 -1.57 12.74 2.17
C THR A 134 -1.10 14.20 2.01
N LEU A 135 -0.14 14.47 1.13
CA LEU A 135 0.26 15.84 0.78
C LEU A 135 -0.69 16.49 -0.21
N TYR A 136 -1.39 15.72 -1.06
CA TYR A 136 -2.12 16.28 -2.19
C TYR A 136 -3.36 17.09 -1.82
N SER A 137 -4.12 16.70 -0.80
CA SER A 137 -5.34 17.44 -0.42
C SER A 137 -5.81 17.15 1.01
N GLN A 138 -6.63 18.06 1.55
CA GLN A 138 -7.35 17.82 2.80
C GLN A 138 -8.22 16.57 2.70
N TYR A 139 -8.88 16.36 1.56
CA TYR A 139 -9.71 15.19 1.33
C TYR A 139 -8.92 13.89 1.47
N ASN A 140 -7.73 13.77 0.86
CA ASN A 140 -6.90 12.57 1.02
C ASN A 140 -6.47 12.33 2.48
N ARG A 141 -6.17 13.40 3.23
CA ARG A 141 -5.84 13.28 4.66
C ARG A 141 -7.04 12.79 5.49
N GLU A 142 -8.24 13.28 5.20
CA GLU A 142 -9.47 12.83 5.85
C GLU A 142 -9.77 11.36 5.52
N CYS A 143 -9.65 10.97 4.25
CA CYS A 143 -9.79 9.57 3.83
C CYS A 143 -8.77 8.66 4.52
N PHE A 144 -7.50 9.07 4.60
CA PHE A 144 -6.44 8.32 5.27
C PHE A 144 -6.77 8.13 6.76
N LYS A 145 -7.16 9.20 7.46
CA LYS A 145 -7.53 9.15 8.88
C LYS A 145 -8.72 8.22 9.12
N SER A 146 -9.78 8.39 8.34
CA SER A 146 -10.98 7.56 8.44
C SER A 146 -10.69 6.09 8.15
N ALA A 147 -9.85 5.77 7.15
CA ALA A 147 -9.54 4.40 6.79
C ALA A 147 -8.60 3.68 7.78
N PHE A 148 -7.65 4.40 8.38
CA PHE A 148 -6.55 3.77 9.11
C PHE A 148 -6.50 4.09 10.60
N PHE A 149 -7.05 5.21 11.06
CA PHE A 149 -7.08 5.56 12.49
C PHE A 149 -8.45 5.32 13.13
N GLU A 150 -9.52 5.44 12.36
CA GLU A 150 -10.89 5.36 12.86
C GLU A 150 -11.53 4.00 12.59
N SER A 151 -12.56 3.64 13.36
CA SER A 151 -13.38 2.44 13.14
C SER A 151 -14.62 2.73 12.28
N THR A 152 -14.61 3.84 11.54
CA THR A 152 -15.73 4.34 10.75
C THR A 152 -15.65 3.82 9.31
N VAL A 153 -16.79 3.85 8.59
CA VAL A 153 -16.77 3.60 7.14
C VAL A 153 -15.87 4.67 6.52
N PRO A 154 -14.88 4.29 5.67
CA PRO A 154 -13.98 5.26 5.07
C PRO A 154 -14.75 6.40 4.43
N LEU A 155 -14.43 7.64 4.82
CA LEU A 155 -15.01 8.82 4.20
C LEU A 155 -14.73 8.77 2.70
N TYR A 156 -15.78 8.86 1.88
CA TYR A 156 -15.65 9.15 0.46
C TYR A 156 -16.64 10.24 0.07
N LYS A 157 -16.17 11.18 -0.75
CA LYS A 157 -17.02 12.20 -1.37
C LYS A 157 -17.35 11.71 -2.77
N THR A 158 -18.64 11.58 -3.05
CA THR A 158 -19.14 11.28 -4.39
C THR A 158 -18.66 12.36 -5.37
N ALA A 159 -17.93 11.95 -6.41
CA ALA A 159 -17.47 12.87 -7.44
C ALA A 159 -18.67 13.52 -8.17
N LYS A 160 -18.53 14.80 -8.54
CA LYS A 160 -19.53 15.45 -9.40
C LYS A 160 -19.53 14.77 -10.77
N GLY A 161 -20.72 14.55 -11.33
CA GLY A 161 -20.86 14.00 -12.69
C GLY A 161 -20.83 12.48 -12.79
N LEU A 162 -21.01 11.74 -11.69
CA LEU A 162 -21.25 10.29 -11.78
C LEU A 162 -22.46 10.01 -12.68
N LYS A 163 -22.23 9.22 -13.73
CA LYS A 163 -23.27 8.76 -14.65
C LYS A 163 -23.62 7.32 -14.35
N LYS A 164 -24.91 7.05 -14.23
CA LYS A 164 -25.45 5.70 -14.13
C LYS A 164 -25.41 5.07 -15.52
N VAL A 165 -24.59 4.04 -15.70
CA VAL A 165 -24.56 3.24 -16.96
C VAL A 165 -25.68 2.20 -16.92
N TYR A 166 -25.79 1.47 -15.82
CA TYR A 166 -26.87 0.50 -15.56
C TYR A 166 -27.51 0.75 -14.19
N GLY A 167 -28.82 0.49 -14.08
CA GLY A 167 -29.55 0.57 -12.81
C GLY A 167 -29.44 -0.71 -11.99
N GLY A 168 -29.50 -0.60 -10.67
CA GLY A 168 -29.51 -1.75 -9.76
C GLY A 168 -28.98 -1.42 -8.37
N LYS A 169 -28.98 -2.42 -7.49
CA LYS A 169 -28.32 -2.41 -6.18
C LYS A 169 -27.52 -3.72 -6.05
N ALA A 170 -26.31 -3.63 -5.54
CA ALA A 170 -25.43 -4.78 -5.31
C ALA A 170 -24.66 -4.60 -4.00
N SER A 171 -24.25 -5.71 -3.41
CA SER A 171 -23.32 -5.76 -2.28
C SER A 171 -22.35 -6.92 -2.51
N GLY A 172 -21.12 -6.77 -2.04
CA GLY A 172 -20.07 -7.75 -2.30
C GLY A 172 -18.74 -7.36 -1.66
N ARG A 173 -17.76 -8.25 -1.80
CA ARG A 173 -16.37 -7.95 -1.44
C ARG A 173 -15.75 -7.10 -2.55
N LEU A 174 -15.01 -6.08 -2.16
CA LEU A 174 -14.21 -5.29 -3.08
C LEU A 174 -12.93 -6.07 -3.42
N ILE A 175 -12.65 -6.21 -4.71
CA ILE A 175 -11.43 -6.78 -5.27
C ILE A 175 -11.01 -5.95 -6.48
N GLY A 176 -9.73 -6.01 -6.86
CA GLY A 176 -9.19 -5.33 -8.03
C GLY A 176 -8.34 -4.11 -7.69
N GLY A 177 -8.29 -3.16 -8.61
CA GLY A 177 -7.39 -2.01 -8.56
C GLY A 177 -7.06 -1.56 -9.97
N TYR A 178 -5.79 -1.55 -10.34
CA TYR A 178 -5.40 -1.26 -11.72
C TYR A 178 -5.80 -2.43 -12.65
N LEU A 179 -6.70 -2.14 -13.60
CA LEU A 179 -7.42 -3.15 -14.38
C LEU A 179 -6.49 -4.13 -15.12
N LEU A 180 -5.44 -3.63 -15.75
CA LEU A 180 -4.52 -4.47 -16.51
C LEU A 180 -3.85 -5.50 -15.60
N ASN A 181 -3.27 -5.03 -14.48
CA ASN A 181 -2.55 -5.90 -13.55
C ASN A 181 -3.50 -6.88 -12.87
N PHE A 182 -4.69 -6.45 -12.47
CA PHE A 182 -5.71 -7.35 -11.94
C PHE A 182 -6.07 -8.45 -12.96
N SER A 183 -6.24 -8.09 -14.23
CA SER A 183 -6.57 -9.07 -15.28
C SER A 183 -5.44 -10.07 -15.51
N LEU A 184 -4.18 -9.64 -15.42
CA LEU A 184 -3.01 -10.51 -15.56
C LEU A 184 -2.84 -11.50 -14.40
N LEU A 185 -3.46 -11.24 -13.25
CA LEU A 185 -3.51 -12.17 -12.11
C LEU A 185 -4.61 -13.23 -12.26
N CYS A 186 -5.53 -13.09 -13.21
CA CYS A 186 -6.60 -14.03 -13.47
C CYS A 186 -6.15 -15.08 -14.52
N GLY A 187 -5.61 -16.20 -14.05
CA GLY A 187 -5.18 -17.35 -14.86
C GLY A 187 -4.49 -18.41 -14.00
#